data_AF-W3XFU3-F1
#
_entry.id   AF-W3XFU3-F1
#
_cell.length_a   1.000
_cell.length_b   1.000
_cell.length_c   1.000
_cell.angle_alpha   90.00
_cell.angle_beta   90.00
_cell.angle_gamma   90.00
#
_symmetry.space_group_name_H-M   'P 1'
#
loop_
_entity.id
_entity.type
_entity.pdbx_description
1 polymer ?
#
loop_
_entity_poly.entity_id
_entity_poly.type
_entity_poly.pdbx_seq_one_letter_code
_entity_poly.pdbx_strand_id
1 'polypeptide(L)'
;MASDSSNTASQTAIVACISFDQRKGTKLIEVCFQPTRTAALRVAVDLKLFETAVQDNGRPKTDEDFAAAVGASSTLVKRIARACVSMDMLDEQGPGLYVPNDVTRLLSKPEYVGGIIHWYAIVFTPDLHMAADLFGGESFDITQLSFSRMPEYLRNTKFQTPENALDGPFQYANKCGSAFAWLSDRPDNF
;
A
#
# COMPACT_ATOMS: atom_id res chain seq x y z
N MET A 1 26.88 0.75 25.44
CA MET A 1 25.39 0.73 25.46
C MET A 1 24.89 2.10 25.85
N ALA A 2 24.83 3.05 24.90
CA ALA A 2 24.18 4.36 25.04
C ALA A 2 24.27 5.10 23.69
N SER A 3 23.45 4.77 22.70
CA SER A 3 23.40 5.53 21.43
C SER A 3 22.08 5.48 20.68
N ASP A 4 20.99 4.98 21.27
CA ASP A 4 19.72 4.73 20.53
C ASP A 4 18.56 5.67 20.93
N SER A 5 18.62 6.38 22.05
CA SER A 5 17.50 7.19 22.53
C SER A 5 17.39 8.58 21.89
N SER A 6 18.46 9.10 21.29
CA SER A 6 18.47 10.45 20.70
C SER A 6 17.90 10.50 19.27
N ASN A 7 17.92 9.38 18.55
CA ASN A 7 17.45 9.29 17.17
C ASN A 7 15.92 9.20 17.10
N THR A 8 15.31 8.38 17.97
CA THR A 8 13.86 8.20 18.05
C THR A 8 13.14 9.49 18.46
N ALA A 9 13.69 10.24 19.41
CA ALA A 9 13.12 11.52 19.85
C ALA A 9 13.15 12.60 18.74
N SER A 10 14.22 12.64 17.93
CA SER A 10 14.29 13.53 16.76
C SER A 10 13.30 13.12 15.67
N GLN A 11 13.13 11.83 15.42
CA GLN A 11 12.18 11.33 14.42
C GLN A 11 10.73 11.57 14.83
N THR A 12 10.37 11.36 16.10
CA THR A 12 9.03 11.69 16.62
C THR A 12 8.76 13.19 16.52
N ALA A 13 9.75 14.05 16.79
CA ALA A 13 9.61 15.49 16.63
C ALA A 13 9.44 15.90 15.15
N ILE A 14 10.11 15.23 14.22
CA ILE A 14 9.97 15.48 12.77
C ILE A 14 8.59 15.01 12.27
N VAL A 15 8.11 13.83 12.65
CA VAL A 15 6.76 13.36 12.33
C VAL A 15 5.70 14.28 12.96
N ALA A 16 5.93 14.75 14.18
CA ALA A 16 5.09 15.75 14.83
C ALA A 16 5.13 17.10 14.09
N CYS A 17 6.28 17.54 13.58
CA CYS A 17 6.40 18.80 12.82
C CYS A 17 5.78 18.68 11.41
N ILE A 18 5.97 17.57 10.70
CA ILE A 18 5.33 17.28 9.41
C ILE A 18 3.80 17.22 9.59
N SER A 19 3.34 16.67 10.71
CA SER A 19 1.92 16.66 11.06
C SER A 19 1.45 18.00 11.67
N PHE A 20 2.33 18.89 12.14
CA PHE A 20 1.96 20.20 12.69
C PHE A 20 1.79 21.27 11.60
N ASP A 21 2.50 21.17 10.47
CA ASP A 21 2.45 22.18 9.39
C ASP A 21 1.40 21.92 8.29
N GLN A 22 0.48 20.96 8.50
CA GLN A 22 -0.63 20.73 7.58
C GLN A 22 -1.88 21.47 8.07
N ARG A 23 -2.30 22.51 7.35
CA ARG A 23 -3.63 23.13 7.48
C ARG A 23 -4.66 22.01 7.58
N LYS A 24 -5.50 21.98 8.62
CA LYS A 24 -6.41 20.86 8.96
C LYS A 24 -7.20 20.29 7.78
N GLY A 25 -7.49 21.09 6.74
CA GLY A 25 -8.13 20.64 5.50
C GLY A 25 -7.28 19.70 4.62
N THR A 26 -5.96 19.84 4.59
CA THR A 26 -5.07 18.99 3.77
C THR A 26 -5.00 17.55 4.31
N LYS A 27 -5.02 17.39 5.65
CA LYS A 27 -5.04 16.05 6.28
C LYS A 27 -6.34 15.28 6.02
N LEU A 28 -7.48 15.97 5.99
CA LEU A 28 -8.76 15.33 5.68
C LEU A 28 -8.76 14.78 4.25
N ILE A 29 -8.22 15.55 3.31
CA ILE A 29 -8.02 15.12 1.93
C ILE A 29 -7.11 13.89 1.92
N GLU A 30 -5.94 13.94 2.55
CA GLU A 30 -5.03 12.80 2.63
C GLU A 30 -5.71 11.51 3.09
N VAL A 31 -6.43 11.53 4.23
CA VAL A 31 -7.17 10.37 4.75
C VAL A 31 -8.20 9.84 3.74
N CYS A 32 -8.95 10.74 3.09
CA CYS A 32 -9.96 10.34 2.10
C CYS A 32 -9.35 9.75 0.82
N PHE A 33 -8.11 10.09 0.47
CA PHE A 33 -7.45 9.61 -0.74
C PHE A 33 -6.58 8.37 -0.52
N GLN A 34 -6.30 7.97 0.73
CA GLN A 34 -5.54 6.74 1.03
C GLN A 34 -6.11 5.47 0.37
N PRO A 35 -7.44 5.22 0.30
CA PRO A 35 -7.97 4.06 -0.43
C PRO A 35 -7.62 4.08 -1.93
N THR A 36 -7.64 5.27 -2.53
CA THR A 36 -7.25 5.46 -3.94
C THR A 36 -5.76 5.17 -4.14
N ARG A 37 -4.92 5.53 -3.16
CA ARG A 37 -3.49 5.20 -3.17
C ARG A 37 -3.24 3.70 -3.20
N THR A 38 -3.92 2.98 -2.31
CA THR A 38 -3.79 1.52 -2.20
C THR A 38 -4.27 0.82 -3.47
N ALA A 39 -5.40 1.26 -4.05
CA ALA A 39 -5.91 0.71 -5.31
C ALA A 39 -4.97 0.99 -6.49
N ALA A 40 -4.48 2.22 -6.64
CA ALA A 40 -3.54 2.57 -7.72
C ALA A 40 -2.22 1.80 -7.59
N LEU A 41 -1.72 1.63 -6.36
CA LEU A 41 -0.51 0.85 -6.07
C LEU A 41 -0.69 -0.61 -6.50
N ARG A 42 -1.81 -1.24 -6.14
CA ARG A 42 -2.09 -2.64 -6.53
C ARG A 42 -2.15 -2.81 -8.05
N VAL A 43 -2.84 -1.89 -8.74
CA VAL A 43 -2.91 -1.89 -10.21
C VAL A 43 -1.53 -1.63 -10.84
N ALA A 44 -0.72 -0.75 -10.26
CA ALA A 44 0.64 -0.49 -10.75
C ALA A 44 1.55 -1.71 -10.60
N VAL A 45 1.37 -2.51 -9.54
CA VAL A 45 2.02 -3.82 -9.38
C VAL A 45 1.58 -4.79 -10.48
N ASP A 46 0.27 -4.90 -10.77
CA ASP A 46 -0.23 -5.76 -11.86
C ASP A 46 0.30 -5.35 -13.24
N LEU A 47 0.45 -4.04 -13.45
CA LEU A 47 1.05 -3.46 -14.65
C LEU A 47 2.58 -3.56 -14.68
N LYS A 48 3.21 -4.14 -13.65
CA LYS A 48 4.69 -4.23 -13.48
C LYS A 48 5.38 -2.88 -13.67
N LEU A 49 4.72 -1.82 -13.23
CA LEU A 49 5.14 -0.45 -13.52
C LEU A 49 6.48 -0.16 -12.82
N PHE A 50 6.60 -0.50 -11.54
CA PHE A 50 7.81 -0.26 -10.76
C PHE A 50 8.99 -1.11 -11.23
N GLU A 51 8.75 -2.39 -11.56
CA GLU A 51 9.75 -3.28 -12.16
C GLU A 51 10.27 -2.71 -13.49
N THR A 52 9.37 -2.26 -14.36
CA THR A 52 9.74 -1.69 -15.66
C THR A 52 10.47 -0.36 -15.51
N ALA A 53 10.10 0.46 -14.51
CA ALA A 53 10.72 1.76 -14.27
C ALA A 53 12.19 1.65 -13.82
N VAL A 54 12.57 0.59 -13.11
CA VAL A 54 13.96 0.40 -12.64
C VAL A 54 14.87 -0.29 -13.66
N GLN A 55 14.31 -0.85 -14.74
CA GLN A 55 15.09 -1.46 -15.83
C GLN A 55 15.98 -0.43 -16.54
N ASP A 56 16.94 -0.91 -17.33
CA ASP A 56 17.88 -0.09 -18.10
C ASP A 56 18.58 0.98 -17.24
N ASN A 57 18.94 0.62 -16.01
CA ASN A 57 19.57 1.51 -15.04
C ASN A 57 18.71 2.76 -14.71
N GLY A 58 17.38 2.60 -14.71
CA GLY A 58 16.43 3.67 -14.41
C GLY A 58 16.30 4.72 -15.50
N ARG A 59 16.54 4.34 -16.77
CA ARG A 59 16.29 5.22 -17.93
C ARG A 59 14.85 5.71 -17.91
N PRO A 60 14.58 6.99 -18.27
CA PRO A 60 13.22 7.46 -18.46
C PRO A 60 12.38 6.54 -19.38
N LYS A 61 11.16 6.22 -18.95
CA LYS A 61 10.20 5.34 -19.63
C LYS A 61 8.95 6.10 -20.05
N THR A 62 8.38 5.76 -21.21
CA THR A 62 7.12 6.37 -21.67
C THR A 62 5.89 5.56 -21.28
N ASP A 63 4.69 6.13 -21.48
CA ASP A 63 3.41 5.43 -21.37
C ASP A 63 3.40 4.13 -22.21
N GLU A 64 4.01 4.16 -23.40
CA GLU A 64 4.11 3.02 -24.31
C GLU A 64 5.07 1.94 -23.81
N ASP A 65 6.21 2.32 -23.22
CA ASP A 65 7.16 1.37 -22.63
C ASP A 65 6.48 0.55 -21.53
N PHE A 66 5.71 1.21 -20.66
CA PHE A 66 4.95 0.55 -19.61
C PHE A 66 3.78 -0.28 -20.15
N ALA A 67 3.08 0.21 -21.16
CA ALA A 67 1.99 -0.52 -21.81
C ALA A 67 2.47 -1.81 -22.48
N ALA A 68 3.63 -1.75 -23.16
CA ALA A 68 4.22 -2.87 -23.87
C ALA A 68 4.60 -4.04 -22.94
N ALA A 69 4.97 -3.76 -21.69
CA ALA A 69 5.40 -4.77 -20.73
C ALA A 69 4.31 -5.80 -20.39
N VAL A 70 3.03 -5.39 -20.39
CA VAL A 70 1.88 -6.23 -19.98
C VAL A 70 0.80 -6.31 -21.07
N GLY A 71 0.96 -5.60 -22.19
CA GLY A 71 -0.06 -5.52 -23.24
C GLY A 71 -1.28 -4.69 -22.84
N ALA A 72 -1.09 -3.71 -21.95
CA ALA A 72 -2.15 -2.85 -21.45
C ALA A 72 -2.43 -1.66 -22.40
N SER A 73 -3.60 -1.03 -22.26
CA SER A 73 -3.90 0.22 -22.98
C SER A 73 -3.06 1.38 -22.45
N SER A 74 -2.30 2.08 -23.30
CA SER A 74 -1.48 3.23 -22.91
C SER A 74 -2.28 4.32 -22.19
N THR A 75 -3.56 4.52 -22.55
CA THR A 75 -4.44 5.48 -21.84
C THR A 75 -4.70 5.08 -20.38
N LEU A 76 -4.80 3.78 -20.08
CA LEU A 76 -5.00 3.29 -18.72
C LEU A 76 -3.70 3.44 -17.93
N VAL A 77 -2.59 2.99 -18.52
CA VAL A 77 -1.24 3.09 -17.94
C VAL A 77 -0.94 4.53 -17.56
N LYS A 78 -1.20 5.49 -18.46
CA LYS A 78 -1.05 6.92 -18.19
C LYS A 78 -1.83 7.40 -16.98
N ARG A 79 -3.08 6.94 -16.80
CA ARG A 79 -3.92 7.33 -15.65
C ARG A 79 -3.35 6.78 -14.34
N ILE A 80 -2.86 5.54 -14.36
CA ILE A 80 -2.25 4.90 -13.19
C ILE A 80 -0.89 5.53 -12.88
N ALA A 81 -0.02 5.70 -13.88
CA ALA A 81 1.29 6.34 -13.74
C ALA A 81 1.15 7.75 -13.15
N ARG A 82 0.20 8.57 -13.64
CA ARG A 82 -0.09 9.89 -13.06
C ARG A 82 -0.59 9.81 -11.62
N ALA A 83 -1.38 8.79 -11.28
CA ALA A 83 -1.79 8.57 -9.89
C ALA A 83 -0.55 8.24 -9.04
N CYS A 84 0.32 7.33 -9.49
CA CYS A 84 1.58 7.00 -8.81
C CYS A 84 2.49 8.23 -8.62
N VAL A 85 2.56 9.11 -9.61
CA VAL A 85 3.30 10.38 -9.53
C VAL A 85 2.70 11.32 -8.50
N SER A 86 1.37 11.49 -8.50
CA SER A 86 0.69 12.35 -7.51
C SER A 86 0.82 11.86 -6.06
N MET A 87 1.34 10.65 -5.87
CA MET A 87 1.48 9.98 -4.58
C MET A 87 2.94 9.65 -4.25
N ASP A 88 3.89 10.28 -4.96
CA ASP A 88 5.34 10.18 -4.76
C ASP A 88 5.92 8.76 -4.91
N MET A 89 5.22 7.87 -5.65
CA MET A 89 5.67 6.51 -5.92
C MET A 89 6.50 6.39 -7.20
N LEU A 90 6.48 7.43 -8.03
CA LEU A 90 7.15 7.54 -9.33
C LEU A 90 7.37 9.03 -9.62
N ASP A 91 8.43 9.39 -10.35
CA ASP A 91 8.65 10.79 -10.75
C ASP A 91 8.33 10.99 -12.24
N GLU A 92 7.87 12.17 -12.62
CA GLU A 92 7.61 12.57 -14.01
C GLU A 92 8.56 13.73 -14.40
N GLN A 93 9.41 13.53 -15.40
CA GLN A 93 10.33 14.58 -15.90
C GLN A 93 9.78 15.38 -17.08
N GLY A 94 8.70 14.90 -17.69
CA GLY A 94 8.00 15.56 -18.80
C GLY A 94 6.72 14.80 -19.13
N PRO A 95 5.84 15.35 -19.98
CA PRO A 95 4.53 14.74 -20.23
C PRO A 95 4.64 13.28 -20.69
N GLY A 96 4.21 12.35 -19.83
CA GLY A 96 4.25 10.91 -20.12
C GLY A 96 5.66 10.30 -20.10
N LEU A 97 6.62 10.94 -19.42
CA LEU A 97 7.99 10.46 -19.26
C LEU A 97 8.35 10.32 -17.79
N TYR A 98 8.57 9.07 -17.37
CA TYR A 98 8.66 8.69 -15.96
C TYR A 98 10.05 8.16 -15.59
N VAL A 99 10.49 8.44 -14.37
CA VAL A 99 11.77 7.97 -13.82
C VAL A 99 11.58 7.35 -12.43
N PRO A 100 12.38 6.33 -12.06
CA PRO A 100 12.26 5.69 -10.76
C PRO A 100 12.85 6.56 -9.65
N ASN A 101 12.09 6.73 -8.57
CA ASN A 101 12.55 7.32 -7.32
C ASN A 101 12.89 6.24 -6.29
N ASP A 102 13.22 6.63 -5.06
CA ASP A 102 13.60 5.69 -4.00
C ASP A 102 12.43 4.77 -3.61
N VAL A 103 11.21 5.31 -3.60
CA VAL A 103 9.98 4.52 -3.36
C VAL A 103 9.76 3.55 -4.52
N THR A 104 9.91 3.97 -5.78
CA THR A 104 9.82 3.08 -6.95
C THR A 104 10.80 1.91 -6.82
N ARG A 105 12.04 2.17 -6.39
CA ARG A 105 13.07 1.13 -6.19
C ARG A 105 12.67 0.14 -5.10
N LEU A 106 12.09 0.60 -3.99
CA LEU A 106 11.56 -0.30 -2.97
C LEU A 106 10.40 -1.14 -3.53
N LEU A 107 9.44 -0.49 -4.18
CA LEU A 107 8.25 -1.13 -4.77
C LEU A 107 8.56 -2.06 -5.95
N SER A 108 9.76 -2.00 -6.53
CA SER A 108 10.20 -2.91 -7.60
C SER A 108 10.72 -4.25 -7.08
N LYS A 109 11.01 -4.35 -5.78
CA LYS A 109 11.60 -5.56 -5.20
C LYS A 109 10.51 -6.56 -4.81
N PRO A 110 10.71 -7.87 -5.08
CA PRO A 110 9.72 -8.90 -4.77
C PRO A 110 9.27 -8.92 -3.31
N GLU A 111 10.15 -8.61 -2.35
CA GLU A 111 9.77 -8.60 -0.93
C GLU A 111 8.72 -7.52 -0.57
N TYR A 112 8.73 -6.37 -1.25
CA TYR A 112 7.76 -5.29 -1.01
C TYR A 112 6.49 -5.49 -1.84
N VAL A 113 6.62 -6.02 -3.05
CA VAL A 113 5.47 -6.42 -3.88
C VAL A 113 4.66 -7.51 -3.18
N GLY A 114 5.33 -8.54 -2.66
CA GLY A 114 4.70 -9.57 -1.83
C GLY A 114 4.04 -8.95 -0.59
N GLY A 115 4.56 -7.84 -0.08
CA GLY A 115 3.91 -7.13 1.02
C GLY A 115 2.57 -6.46 0.62
N ILE A 116 2.50 -5.89 -0.57
CA ILE A 116 1.28 -5.23 -1.08
C ILE A 116 0.19 -6.25 -1.42
N ILE A 117 0.60 -7.41 -1.95
CA ILE A 117 -0.32 -8.49 -2.31
C ILE A 117 -0.71 -9.29 -1.06
N HIS A 118 0.25 -9.60 -0.18
CA HIS A 118 0.08 -10.64 0.84
C HIS A 118 0.17 -10.17 2.31
N TRP A 119 0.73 -8.99 2.66
CA TRP A 119 1.38 -8.84 3.98
C TRP A 119 0.51 -9.13 5.21
N TYR A 120 1.02 -10.12 5.95
CA TYR A 120 0.68 -10.67 7.25
C TYR A 120 1.59 -10.03 8.33
N ALA A 121 1.13 -9.01 9.06
CA ALA A 121 1.74 -8.42 10.27
C ALA A 121 3.30 -8.28 10.36
N ILE A 122 3.86 -7.13 9.96
CA ILE A 122 5.15 -6.65 10.49
C ILE A 122 4.73 -5.87 11.73
N VAL A 123 4.45 -6.64 12.77
CA VAL A 123 4.49 -6.16 14.15
C VAL A 123 5.56 -6.98 14.87
N PHE A 124 6.70 -7.25 14.24
CA PHE A 124 7.82 -7.96 14.89
C PHE A 124 9.22 -7.57 14.37
N THR A 125 9.38 -6.38 13.81
CA THR A 125 10.71 -5.74 13.77
C THR A 125 10.64 -4.47 14.61
N PRO A 126 11.35 -4.37 15.75
CA PRO A 126 11.31 -3.20 16.61
C PRO A 126 11.70 -1.89 15.89
N ASP A 127 12.39 -2.00 14.74
CA ASP A 127 13.02 -0.88 14.05
C ASP A 127 12.19 -0.30 12.87
N LEU A 128 11.05 -0.93 12.52
CA LEU A 128 10.25 -0.57 11.33
C LEU A 128 8.82 -0.12 11.68
N HIS A 129 8.61 0.56 12.81
CA HIS A 129 7.30 1.15 13.14
C HIS A 129 6.92 2.32 12.21
N MET A 130 7.87 2.94 11.51
CA MET A 130 7.61 4.14 10.70
C MET A 130 7.03 3.86 9.31
N ALA A 131 7.18 2.64 8.80
CA ALA A 131 6.63 2.30 7.47
C ALA A 131 5.12 2.01 7.52
N ALA A 132 4.59 1.59 8.67
CA ALA A 132 3.16 1.28 8.82
C ALA A 132 2.26 2.52 8.71
N ASP A 133 2.76 3.70 9.12
CA ASP A 133 2.04 4.98 8.99
C ASP A 133 2.19 5.61 7.58
N LEU A 134 3.26 5.27 6.85
CA LEU A 134 3.55 5.78 5.49
C LEU A 134 2.97 4.88 4.37
N PHE A 135 2.85 3.59 4.65
CA PHE A 135 2.25 2.57 3.82
C PHE A 135 1.22 1.87 4.69
N GLY A 136 -0.04 2.33 4.65
CA GLY A 136 -1.15 1.65 5.34
C GLY A 136 -1.14 0.17 4.96
N GLY A 137 -0.58 -0.65 5.85
CA GLY A 137 -0.18 -2.03 5.62
C GLY A 137 -1.38 -2.96 5.58
N GLU A 138 -2.24 -2.77 4.59
CA GLU A 138 -3.37 -3.64 4.32
C GLU A 138 -3.08 -4.39 3.03
N SER A 139 -2.99 -5.73 3.12
CA SER A 139 -3.06 -6.56 1.92
C SER A 139 -4.35 -6.21 1.19
N PHE A 140 -4.22 -5.72 -0.04
CA PHE A 140 -5.37 -5.33 -0.83
C PHE A 140 -6.29 -6.54 -1.09
N ASP A 141 -5.69 -7.71 -1.31
CA ASP A 141 -6.42 -8.91 -1.73
C ASP A 141 -6.96 -9.72 -0.54
N ILE A 142 -6.36 -9.61 0.66
CA ILE A 142 -6.75 -10.40 1.84
C ILE A 142 -7.56 -9.58 2.84
N THR A 143 -7.10 -8.38 3.20
CA THR A 143 -7.62 -7.66 4.36
C THR A 143 -8.55 -6.50 3.98
N GLN A 144 -8.37 -5.87 2.81
CA GLN A 144 -9.14 -4.70 2.41
C GLN A 144 -10.66 -4.92 2.46
N LEU A 145 -11.12 -6.10 2.02
CA LEU A 145 -12.53 -6.44 2.05
C LEU A 145 -13.07 -6.46 3.50
N SER A 146 -12.29 -6.98 4.44
CA SER A 146 -12.61 -7.01 5.87
C SER A 146 -12.77 -5.60 6.43
N PHE A 147 -11.87 -4.68 6.09
CA PHE A 147 -11.96 -3.28 6.51
C PHE A 147 -13.17 -2.56 5.90
N SER A 148 -13.45 -2.78 4.62
CA SER A 148 -14.61 -2.17 3.95
C SER A 148 -15.95 -2.62 4.55
N ARG A 149 -16.00 -3.85 5.09
CA ARG A 149 -17.20 -4.45 5.69
C ARG A 149 -17.27 -4.33 7.21
N MET A 150 -16.16 -3.97 7.87
CA MET A 150 -16.08 -3.85 9.33
C MET A 150 -17.15 -2.92 9.92
N PRO A 151 -17.48 -1.74 9.34
CA PRO A 151 -18.54 -0.90 9.88
C PRO A 151 -19.93 -1.57 9.85
N GLU A 152 -20.19 -2.40 8.84
CA GLU A 152 -21.44 -3.16 8.71
C GLU A 152 -21.49 -4.30 9.74
N TYR A 153 -20.41 -5.08 9.83
CA TYR A 153 -20.26 -6.15 10.83
C TYR A 153 -20.46 -5.61 12.26
N LEU A 154 -19.77 -4.53 12.64
CA LEU A 154 -19.87 -3.96 13.98
C LEU A 154 -21.27 -3.41 14.29
N ARG A 155 -21.99 -2.87 13.29
CA ARG A 155 -23.40 -2.48 13.49
C ARG A 155 -24.27 -3.71 13.78
N ASN A 156 -24.05 -4.81 13.07
CA ASN A 156 -24.79 -6.05 13.26
C ASN A 156 -24.53 -6.68 14.63
N THR A 157 -23.29 -6.62 15.12
CA THR A 157 -22.94 -7.09 16.47
C THR A 157 -23.25 -6.07 17.56
N LYS A 158 -23.88 -4.93 17.23
CA LYS A 158 -24.11 -3.82 18.18
C LYS A 158 -22.83 -3.41 18.91
N PHE A 159 -21.73 -3.39 18.16
CA PHE A 159 -20.39 -3.03 18.61
C PHE A 159 -19.89 -3.89 19.77
N GLN A 160 -20.35 -5.16 19.88
CA GLN A 160 -19.79 -6.11 20.82
C GLN A 160 -18.44 -6.64 20.32
N THR A 161 -17.54 -6.91 21.26
CA THR A 161 -16.22 -7.51 20.99
C THR A 161 -16.40 -8.92 20.43
N PRO A 162 -15.77 -9.26 19.29
CA PRO A 162 -15.74 -10.64 18.82
C PRO A 162 -14.93 -11.52 19.76
N GLU A 163 -15.55 -12.52 20.37
CA GLU A 163 -14.87 -13.49 21.25
C GLU A 163 -14.51 -14.80 20.55
N ASN A 164 -15.06 -15.03 19.35
CA ASN A 164 -14.87 -16.24 18.57
C ASN A 164 -13.97 -15.97 17.35
N ALA A 165 -12.84 -16.68 17.26
CA ALA A 165 -11.90 -16.57 16.14
C ALA A 165 -12.50 -16.99 14.78
N LEU A 166 -13.66 -17.65 14.77
CA LEU A 166 -14.42 -18.04 13.57
C LEU A 166 -15.58 -17.08 13.25
N ASP A 167 -15.72 -15.98 14.00
CA ASP A 167 -16.78 -14.99 13.81
C ASP A 167 -16.24 -13.57 14.04
N GLY A 168 -15.38 -13.13 13.12
CA GLY A 168 -14.83 -11.77 13.10
C GLY A 168 -15.11 -11.04 11.78
N PRO A 169 -14.64 -9.79 11.65
CA PRO A 169 -14.79 -9.00 10.42
C PRO A 169 -14.27 -9.70 9.17
N PHE A 170 -13.21 -10.50 9.29
CA PHE A 170 -12.67 -11.29 8.18
C PHE A 170 -13.64 -12.37 7.71
N GLN A 171 -14.20 -13.13 8.65
CA GLN A 171 -15.19 -14.19 8.35
C GLN A 171 -16.47 -13.62 7.77
N TYR A 172 -16.95 -12.51 8.33
CA TYR A 172 -18.11 -11.79 7.81
C TYR A 172 -17.90 -11.35 6.36
N ALA A 173 -16.74 -10.75 6.07
CA ALA A 173 -16.44 -10.19 4.77
C ALA A 173 -16.17 -11.27 3.70
N ASN A 174 -15.38 -12.29 4.03
CA ASN A 174 -14.99 -13.37 3.13
C ASN A 174 -15.96 -14.56 3.12
N LYS A 175 -17.02 -14.51 3.93
CA LYS A 175 -18.03 -15.58 4.10
C LYS A 175 -17.37 -16.94 4.35
N CYS A 176 -16.46 -16.97 5.32
CA CYS A 176 -15.64 -18.14 5.64
C CYS A 176 -15.66 -18.45 7.14
N GLY A 177 -15.22 -19.68 7.49
CA GLY A 177 -15.00 -20.06 8.89
C GLY A 177 -13.56 -19.76 9.33
N SER A 178 -12.67 -20.74 9.18
CA SER A 178 -11.25 -20.54 9.50
C SER A 178 -10.57 -19.66 8.44
N ALA A 179 -9.95 -18.57 8.88
CA ALA A 179 -9.15 -17.71 8.00
C ALA A 179 -7.96 -18.47 7.40
N PHE A 180 -7.31 -19.34 8.19
CA PHE A 180 -6.22 -20.18 7.71
C PHE A 180 -6.66 -21.15 6.62
N ALA A 181 -7.82 -21.81 6.80
CA ALA A 181 -8.34 -22.70 5.76
C ALA A 181 -8.69 -21.93 4.48
N TRP A 182 -9.32 -20.76 4.62
CA TRP A 182 -9.66 -19.90 3.48
C TRP A 182 -8.43 -19.44 2.69
N LEU A 183 -7.32 -19.16 3.39
CA LEU A 183 -6.02 -18.82 2.79
C LEU A 183 -5.38 -20.03 2.12
N SER A 184 -5.37 -21.20 2.76
CA SER A 184 -4.81 -22.43 2.17
C SER A 184 -5.51 -22.84 0.87
N ASP A 185 -6.80 -22.54 0.72
CA ASP A 185 -7.57 -22.78 -0.51
C ASP A 185 -7.29 -21.74 -1.62
N ARG A 186 -6.45 -20.73 -1.37
CA ARG A 186 -6.09 -19.64 -2.28
C ARG A 186 -4.57 -19.45 -2.37
N PRO A 187 -3.86 -20.39 -3.01
CA PRO A 187 -2.40 -20.34 -3.10
C PRO A 187 -1.89 -19.13 -3.92
N ASP A 188 -2.70 -18.55 -4.80
CA ASP A 188 -2.34 -17.35 -5.56
C ASP A 188 -2.23 -16.09 -4.67
N ASN A 189 -2.67 -16.18 -3.41
CA ASN A 189 -2.46 -15.17 -2.37
C ASN A 189 -1.19 -15.45 -1.53
N PHE A 190 -0.25 -16.26 -2.04
CA PHE A 190 1.07 -16.56 -1.43
C PHE A 190 2.23 -16.34 -2.41
#